data_AF-A0A2K4ZLW4-F1
#
_entry.id   AF-A0A2K4ZLW4-F1
#
_cell.length_a   1.000
_cell.length_b   1.000
_cell.length_c   1.000
_cell.angle_alpha   90.00
_cell.angle_beta   90.00
_cell.angle_gamma   90.00
#
_symmetry.space_group_name_H-M   'P 1'
#
loop_
_entity.id
_entity.type
_entity.pdbx_description
1 polymer ?
#
loop_
_entity_poly.entity_id
_entity_poly.type
_entity_poly.pdbx_seq_one_letter_code
_entity_poly.pdbx_strand_id
1 'polypeptide(L)'
;MAKQYYESKTYDHVLRVAGYVAENPMIPDDKMDNCVALAIMHDLIEDTEYTGGCFGAEYKHFEECLNLLTKSKNTNYIEYVKKIRDYSDTRPEVYWVKLADMKDHLTQTETLTDKLKEKYLAALPYLL
;
A
#
# COMPACT_ATOMS: atom_id res chain seq x y z
N MET A 1 9.91 -13.86 2.78
CA MET A 1 8.88 -14.53 1.95
C MET A 1 8.50 -13.69 0.73
N ALA A 2 8.08 -12.43 0.85
CA ALA A 2 7.59 -11.64 -0.30
C ALA A 2 8.59 -11.50 -1.48
N LYS A 3 9.89 -11.31 -1.20
CA LYS A 3 10.96 -11.17 -2.22
C LYS A 3 10.96 -12.26 -3.30
N GLN A 4 10.57 -13.50 -2.98
CA GLN A 4 10.61 -14.60 -3.96
C GLN A 4 9.55 -14.47 -5.06
N TYR A 5 8.55 -13.60 -4.86
CA TYR A 5 7.45 -13.37 -5.80
C TYR A 5 7.63 -12.09 -6.62
N TYR A 6 8.52 -11.19 -6.21
CA TYR A 6 8.69 -9.91 -6.87
C TYR A 6 9.79 -9.94 -7.92
N GLU A 7 9.52 -9.33 -9.07
CA GLU A 7 10.56 -8.89 -9.98
C GLU A 7 11.39 -7.77 -9.32
N SER A 8 12.63 -7.56 -9.80
CA SER A 8 13.56 -6.60 -9.19
C SER A 8 12.96 -5.21 -9.03
N LYS A 9 12.21 -4.73 -10.04
CA LYS A 9 11.62 -3.38 -10.01
C LYS A 9 10.51 -3.25 -8.96
N THR A 10 9.63 -4.25 -8.85
CA THR A 10 8.58 -4.27 -7.83
C THR A 10 9.19 -4.41 -6.44
N TYR A 11 10.24 -5.21 -6.30
CA TYR A 11 10.97 -5.34 -5.03
C TYR A 11 11.58 -4.01 -4.60
N ASP A 12 12.23 -3.28 -5.51
CA ASP A 12 12.80 -1.96 -5.21
C ASP A 12 11.71 -0.95 -4.84
N HIS A 13 10.53 -1.01 -5.49
CA HIS A 13 9.38 -0.18 -5.15
C HIS A 13 8.88 -0.43 -3.73
N VAL A 14 8.55 -1.68 -3.38
CA VAL A 14 8.01 -1.98 -2.05
C VAL A 14 9.00 -1.66 -0.92
N LEU A 15 10.31 -1.77 -1.18
CA LEU A 15 11.34 -1.35 -0.21
C LEU A 15 11.40 0.16 -0.02
N ARG A 16 11.24 0.97 -1.09
CA ARG A 16 11.16 2.42 -0.95
C ARG A 16 9.90 2.85 -0.21
N VAL A 17 8.76 2.23 -0.49
CA VAL A 17 7.51 2.45 0.25
C VAL A 17 7.70 2.12 1.73
N ALA A 18 8.31 0.98 2.05
CA ALA A 18 8.63 0.61 3.43
C ALA A 18 9.58 1.61 4.11
N GLY A 19 10.57 2.15 3.39
CA GLY A 19 11.43 3.22 3.88
C GLY A 19 10.65 4.49 4.23
N TYR A 20 9.75 4.95 3.34
CA TYR A 20 8.89 6.10 3.62
C TYR A 20 7.97 5.89 4.82
N VAL A 21 7.50 4.66 5.04
CA VAL A 21 6.71 4.30 6.22
C VAL A 21 7.59 4.34 7.48
N ALA A 22 8.78 3.73 7.46
CA ALA A 22 9.70 3.69 8.60
C ALA A 22 10.18 5.07 9.05
N GLU A 23 10.26 6.02 8.12
CA GLU A 23 10.66 7.41 8.39
C GLU A 23 9.48 8.32 8.76
N ASN A 24 8.25 7.81 8.79
CA ASN A 24 7.06 8.63 9.04
C ASN A 24 6.83 8.84 10.56
N PRO A 25 7.04 10.06 11.10
CA PRO A 25 6.93 10.32 12.53
C PRO A 25 5.48 10.31 13.04
N MET A 26 4.48 10.27 12.15
CA MET A 26 3.07 10.20 12.52
C MET A 26 2.61 8.77 12.82
N ILE A 27 3.42 7.77 12.51
CA ILE A 27 3.11 6.37 12.78
C ILE A 27 3.57 6.03 14.21
N PRO A 28 2.67 5.60 15.09
CA PRO A 28 3.04 5.16 16.44
C PRO A 28 3.98 3.94 16.41
N ASP A 29 4.93 3.89 17.34
CA ASP A 29 5.91 2.79 17.45
C ASP A 29 5.24 1.41 17.54
N ASP A 30 4.09 1.30 18.23
CA ASP A 30 3.34 0.04 18.39
C ASP A 30 2.72 -0.48 17.09
N LYS A 31 2.69 0.34 16.03
CA LYS A 31 2.14 0.00 14.71
C LYS A 31 3.20 -0.03 13.61
N MET A 32 4.41 0.45 13.90
CA MET A 32 5.46 0.61 12.90
C MET A 32 5.81 -0.71 12.21
N ASP A 33 6.05 -1.77 12.98
CA ASP A 33 6.39 -3.09 12.43
C ASP A 33 5.30 -3.63 11.49
N ASN A 34 4.04 -3.47 11.87
CA ASN A 34 2.90 -3.86 11.04
C ASN A 34 2.81 -3.02 9.76
N CYS A 35 3.03 -1.70 9.85
CA CYS A 35 3.01 -0.82 8.68
C CYS A 35 4.15 -1.16 7.70
N VAL A 36 5.36 -1.42 8.21
CA VAL A 36 6.50 -1.82 7.39
C VAL A 36 6.24 -3.16 6.71
N ALA A 37 5.71 -4.15 7.44
CA ALA A 37 5.34 -5.43 6.86
C ALA A 37 4.23 -5.28 5.80
N LEU A 38 3.21 -4.46 6.05
CA LEU A 38 2.16 -4.15 5.07
C LEU A 38 2.73 -3.47 3.82
N ALA A 39 3.62 -2.49 3.98
CA ALA A 39 4.27 -1.80 2.86
C ALA A 39 5.06 -2.76 1.97
N ILE A 40 5.77 -3.73 2.56
CA ILE A 40 6.51 -4.76 1.80
C ILE A 40 5.56 -5.69 1.04
N MET A 41 4.32 -5.88 1.53
CA MET A 41 3.39 -6.88 1.01
C MET A 41 2.24 -6.29 0.18
N HIS A 42 2.07 -4.96 0.12
CA HIS A 42 0.86 -4.34 -0.40
C HIS A 42 0.55 -4.70 -1.87
N ASP A 43 1.58 -4.86 -2.70
CA ASP A 43 1.46 -5.27 -4.10
C ASP A 43 1.47 -6.80 -4.29
N LEU A 44 1.69 -7.59 -3.23
CA LEU A 44 1.91 -9.02 -3.36
C LEU A 44 0.70 -9.73 -3.98
N ILE A 45 -0.51 -9.32 -3.60
CA ILE A 45 -1.75 -9.92 -4.12
C ILE A 45 -2.13 -9.35 -5.49
N GLU A 46 -1.80 -8.08 -5.76
CA GLU A 46 -2.18 -7.41 -7.02
C GLU A 46 -1.26 -7.81 -8.19
N ASP A 47 0.04 -7.91 -7.93
CA ASP A 47 1.07 -8.04 -8.98
C ASP A 47 1.66 -9.44 -9.12
N THR A 48 1.30 -10.39 -8.25
CA THR A 48 1.88 -11.74 -8.26
C THR A 48 0.80 -12.83 -8.21
N GLU A 49 1.19 -14.07 -8.53
CA GLU A 49 0.33 -15.26 -8.43
C GLU A 49 0.10 -15.71 -6.97
N TYR A 50 0.40 -14.86 -5.97
CA TYR A 50 0.19 -15.17 -4.57
C TYR A 50 -1.31 -15.20 -4.26
N THR A 51 -1.85 -16.40 -3.98
CA THR A 51 -3.30 -16.60 -3.79
C THR A 51 -3.83 -16.21 -2.41
N GLY A 52 -3.05 -15.54 -1.57
CA GLY A 52 -3.45 -15.18 -0.21
C GLY A 52 -3.68 -16.38 0.73
N GLY A 53 -4.08 -16.10 1.96
CA GLY A 53 -4.78 -17.09 2.80
C GLY A 53 -3.94 -18.07 3.63
N CYS A 54 -2.77 -17.68 4.14
CA CYS A 54 -2.01 -18.51 5.10
C CYS A 54 -1.64 -17.75 6.38
N PHE A 55 -2.39 -16.72 6.72
CA PHE A 55 -2.22 -16.02 7.98
C PHE A 55 -3.05 -16.76 9.04
N GLY A 56 -2.39 -17.20 10.13
CA GLY A 56 -3.10 -17.78 11.28
C GLY A 56 -4.14 -16.82 11.85
N ALA A 57 -5.05 -17.30 12.70
CA ALA A 57 -6.12 -16.50 13.27
C ALA A 57 -5.60 -15.24 14.01
N GLU A 58 -4.38 -15.30 14.53
CA GLU A 58 -3.66 -14.21 15.18
C GLU A 58 -3.29 -13.04 14.25
N TYR A 59 -3.30 -13.24 12.93
CA TYR A 59 -2.93 -12.24 11.92
C TYR A 59 -4.14 -11.66 11.16
N LYS A 60 -5.36 -11.91 11.64
CA LYS A 60 -6.59 -11.47 10.97
C LYS A 60 -6.61 -9.96 10.68
N HIS A 61 -6.15 -9.12 11.62
CA HIS A 61 -6.07 -7.66 11.42
C HIS A 61 -5.13 -7.30 10.26
N PHE A 62 -3.98 -7.96 10.19
CA PHE A 62 -3.00 -7.75 9.13
C PHE A 62 -3.57 -8.16 7.77
N GLU A 63 -4.23 -9.32 7.69
CA GLU A 63 -4.87 -9.80 6.46
C GLU A 63 -5.98 -8.85 5.99
N GLU A 64 -6.80 -8.33 6.90
CA GLU A 64 -7.82 -7.32 6.59
C GLU A 64 -7.19 -6.03 6.04
N CYS A 65 -6.07 -5.56 6.62
CA CYS A 65 -5.34 -4.39 6.13
C CYS A 65 -4.75 -4.63 4.73
N LEU A 66 -4.14 -5.79 4.50
CA LEU A 66 -3.58 -6.16 3.20
C LEU A 66 -4.68 -6.26 2.12
N ASN A 67 -5.83 -6.83 2.47
CA ASN A 67 -6.98 -6.89 1.57
C ASN A 67 -7.55 -5.50 1.25
N LEU A 68 -7.50 -4.54 2.19
CA LEU A 68 -7.90 -3.16 1.94
C LEU A 68 -6.91 -2.42 1.02
N LEU A 69 -5.64 -2.79 1.04
CA LEU A 69 -4.61 -2.26 0.13
C LEU A 69 -4.67 -2.90 -1.26
N THR A 70 -5.30 -4.06 -1.42
CA THR A 70 -5.42 -4.72 -2.72
C THR A 70 -6.62 -4.18 -3.50
N LYS A 71 -6.41 -3.54 -4.65
CA LYS A 71 -7.52 -3.03 -5.45
C LYS A 71 -8.18 -4.15 -6.26
N SER A 72 -9.47 -4.39 -6.05
CA SER A 72 -10.24 -5.28 -6.93
C SER A 72 -10.24 -4.77 -8.38
N LYS A 73 -10.15 -5.69 -9.35
CA LYS A 73 -10.11 -5.38 -10.80
C LYS A 73 -11.29 -4.52 -11.27
N ASN A 74 -12.46 -4.66 -10.63
CA ASN A 74 -13.70 -3.97 -11.01
C ASN A 74 -13.94 -2.64 -10.28
N THR A 75 -13.10 -2.26 -9.31
CA THR A 75 -13.31 -1.03 -8.52
C THR A 75 -12.64 0.18 -9.16
N ASN A 76 -13.37 1.30 -9.22
CA ASN A 76 -12.82 2.59 -9.62
C ASN A 76 -11.71 3.03 -8.64
N TYR A 77 -10.63 3.59 -9.16
CA TYR A 77 -9.47 3.97 -8.33
C TYR A 77 -9.82 5.01 -7.25
N ILE A 78 -10.66 6.00 -7.57
CA ILE A 78 -11.10 7.02 -6.61
C ILE A 78 -11.97 6.40 -5.51
N GLU A 79 -12.89 5.51 -5.86
CA GLU A 79 -13.73 4.80 -4.87
C GLU A 79 -12.89 3.94 -3.92
N TYR A 80 -11.87 3.28 -4.46
CA TYR A 80 -10.91 2.52 -3.67
C TYR A 80 -10.11 3.41 -2.71
N VAL A 81 -9.63 4.58 -3.15
CA VAL A 81 -8.91 5.54 -2.29
C VAL A 81 -9.84 6.13 -1.21
N LYS A 82 -11.08 6.46 -1.55
CA LYS A 82 -12.10 6.88 -0.57
C LYS A 82 -12.34 5.81 0.48
N LYS A 83 -12.46 4.55 0.07
CA LYS A 83 -12.60 3.43 1.00
C LYS A 83 -11.42 3.39 1.96
N ILE A 84 -10.18 3.53 1.49
CA ILE A 84 -9.01 3.57 2.39
C ILE A 84 -9.13 4.72 3.41
N ARG A 85 -9.56 5.91 2.96
CA ARG A 85 -9.78 7.05 3.86
C ARG A 85 -10.86 6.75 4.91
N ASP A 86 -11.97 6.13 4.54
CA ASP A 86 -13.06 5.79 5.47
C ASP A 86 -12.62 4.82 6.57
N TYR A 87 -11.58 4.01 6.33
CA TYR A 87 -11.01 3.09 7.31
C TYR A 87 -9.87 3.71 8.15
N SER A 88 -9.46 4.95 7.88
CA SER A 88 -8.27 5.56 8.53
C SER A 88 -8.34 5.61 10.06
N ASP A 89 -9.53 5.70 10.66
CA ASP A 89 -9.69 5.70 12.12
C ASP A 89 -9.56 4.30 12.75
N THR A 90 -9.90 3.24 12.01
CA THR A 90 -9.93 1.86 12.53
C THR A 90 -8.76 1.01 12.07
N ARG A 91 -8.17 1.35 10.92
CA ARG A 91 -7.03 0.69 10.27
C ARG A 91 -6.09 1.75 9.67
N PRO A 92 -5.51 2.61 10.52
CA PRO A 92 -4.64 3.70 10.07
C PRO A 92 -3.41 3.21 9.29
N GLU A 93 -2.98 1.96 9.47
CA GLU A 93 -1.86 1.35 8.76
C GLU A 93 -2.08 1.36 7.23
N VAL A 94 -3.30 1.05 6.80
CA VAL A 94 -3.71 1.07 5.37
C VAL A 94 -3.56 2.47 4.81
N TYR A 95 -3.95 3.47 5.60
CA TYR A 95 -3.86 4.88 5.21
C TYR A 95 -2.42 5.34 5.01
N TRP A 96 -1.55 5.09 6.00
CA TRP A 96 -0.14 5.50 5.94
C TRP A 96 0.62 4.79 4.83
N VAL A 97 0.40 3.48 4.67
CA VAL A 97 1.02 2.71 3.58
C VAL A 97 0.55 3.25 2.22
N LYS A 98 -0.74 3.57 2.06
CA LYS A 98 -1.24 4.09 0.79
C LYS A 98 -0.67 5.46 0.44
N LEU A 99 -0.50 6.33 1.44
CA LEU A 99 0.18 7.62 1.25
C LEU A 99 1.64 7.43 0.82
N ALA A 100 2.36 6.51 1.45
CA ALA A 100 3.74 6.20 1.11
C ALA A 100 3.89 5.63 -0.31
N ASP A 101 2.97 4.74 -0.71
CA ASP A 101 2.88 4.20 -2.07
C ASP A 101 2.65 5.30 -3.11
N MET A 102 1.62 6.14 -2.91
CA MET A 102 1.35 7.27 -3.80
C MET A 102 2.53 8.25 -3.87
N LYS A 103 3.22 8.48 -2.75
CA LYS A 103 4.45 9.28 -2.73
C LYS A 103 5.53 8.65 -3.60
N ASP A 104 5.82 7.36 -3.47
CA ASP A 104 6.84 6.69 -4.29
C ASP A 104 6.53 6.87 -5.77
N HIS A 105 5.32 6.53 -6.21
CA HIS A 105 4.91 6.69 -7.60
C HIS A 105 5.06 8.13 -8.11
N LEU A 106 4.65 9.13 -7.32
CA LEU A 106 4.75 10.53 -7.72
C LEU A 106 6.20 11.06 -7.74
N THR A 107 7.12 10.42 -7.00
CA THR A 107 8.55 10.80 -6.96
C THR A 107 9.40 10.15 -8.05
N GLN A 108 8.92 9.09 -8.71
CA GLN A 108 9.65 8.42 -9.80
C GLN A 108 9.54 9.20 -11.12
N THR A 109 10.18 10.37 -11.21
CA THR A 109 10.06 11.29 -12.36
C THR A 109 10.42 10.69 -13.72
N GLU A 110 11.24 9.64 -13.76
CA GLU A 110 11.65 8.97 -15.00
C GLU A 110 10.63 7.95 -15.52
N THR A 111 9.80 7.38 -14.64
CA THR A 111 8.81 6.34 -14.99
C THR A 111 7.36 6.82 -14.83
N LEU A 112 7.16 8.00 -14.23
CA LEU A 112 5.86 8.63 -14.05
C LEU A 112 5.32 9.17 -15.39
N THR A 113 4.44 8.39 -16.01
CA THR A 113 3.68 8.83 -17.19
C THR A 113 2.61 9.86 -16.80
N ASP A 114 2.20 10.72 -17.75
CA ASP A 114 1.12 11.69 -17.55
C ASP A 114 -0.18 11.02 -17.08
N LYS A 115 -0.51 9.85 -17.64
CA LYS A 115 -1.69 9.07 -17.25
C LYS A 115 -1.64 8.61 -15.78
N LEU A 116 -0.48 8.15 -15.31
CA LEU A 116 -0.31 7.77 -13.90
C LEU A 116 -0.38 9.00 -13.00
N LYS A 117 0.28 10.09 -13.39
CA LYS A 117 0.24 11.36 -12.66
C LYS A 117 -1.19 11.88 -12.50
N GLU A 118 -1.97 11.95 -13.57
CA GLU A 118 -3.38 12.35 -13.53
C GLU A 118 -4.21 11.43 -12.62
N LYS A 119 -4.01 10.11 -12.71
CA LYS A 119 -4.68 9.12 -11.84
C LYS A 119 -4.42 9.41 -10.35
N TYR A 120 -3.15 9.59 -9.95
CA TYR A 120 -2.81 9.83 -8.55
C TYR A 120 -3.24 11.23 -8.07
N LEU A 121 -3.06 12.27 -8.89
CA LEU A 121 -3.49 13.63 -8.54
C LEU A 121 -5.00 13.77 -8.41
N ALA A 122 -5.78 13.05 -9.22
CA ALA A 122 -7.24 13.03 -9.09
C ALA A 122 -7.72 12.33 -7.81
N ALA A 123 -6.96 11.35 -7.31
CA ALA A 123 -7.32 10.58 -6.12
C ALA A 123 -6.81 11.20 -4.81
N LEU A 124 -5.67 11.91 -4.85
CA LEU A 124 -5.01 12.47 -3.68
C LEU A 124 -5.92 13.33 -2.78
N PRO A 125 -6.82 14.20 -3.30
CA PRO A 125 -7.72 14.99 -2.45
C PRO A 125 -8.70 14.17 -1.61
N TYR A 126 -8.95 12.91 -1.97
CA TYR A 126 -9.80 12.02 -1.18
C TYR A 126 -9.05 11.30 -0.07
N LEU A 127 -7.71 11.38 -0.07
CA LEU A 127 -6.84 10.79 0.95
C LEU A 127 -6.29 11.86 1.92
N LEU A 128 -6.38 13.14 1.59
CA LEU A 128 -5.92 14.25 2.45
C LEU A 128 -7.04 14.83 3.31
#